data_AF-A0A0G0R8C2-F1
#
_entry.id   AF-A0A0G0R8C2-F1
#
_cell.length_a   1.000
_cell.length_b   1.000
_cell.length_c   1.000
_cell.angle_alpha   90.00
_cell.angle_beta   90.00
_cell.angle_gamma   90.00
#
_symmetry.space_group_name_H-M   'P 1'
#
loop_
_entity.id
_entity.type
_entity.pdbx_description
1 polymer ?
#
loop_
_entity_poly.entity_id
_entity_poly.type
_entity_poly.pdbx_seq_one_letter_code
_entity_poly.pdbx_strand_id
1 'polypeptide(L)' 'MLIMKEKELEKILKALANKCRLSILKYLKSEGSASVGDIASEIKLSFKATSKHLMILSHADIVEKEQVSLTMI' A
#
# COMPACT_ATOMS: atom_id res chain seq x y z
N MET A 1 12.49 -18.49 -16.06
CA MET A 1 11.84 -17.21 -16.41
C MET A 1 10.39 -17.33 -16.01
N LEU A 2 9.94 -16.58 -15.00
CA LEU A 2 8.56 -16.64 -14.53
C LEU A 2 7.73 -15.74 -15.44
N ILE A 3 6.97 -16.34 -16.37
CA ILE A 3 6.09 -15.58 -17.25
C ILE A 3 4.85 -15.21 -16.43
N MET A 4 4.72 -13.93 -16.10
CA MET A 4 3.51 -13.40 -15.49
C MET A 4 2.36 -13.51 -16.49
N LYS A 5 1.23 -14.08 -16.07
CA LYS A 5 0.01 -14.13 -16.89
C LYS A 5 -0.59 -12.73 -17.01
N GLU A 6 -1.25 -12.45 -18.13
CA GLU A 6 -1.92 -11.16 -18.40
C GLU A 6 -2.84 -10.72 -17.26
N LYS A 7 -3.55 -11.67 -16.64
CA LYS A 7 -4.44 -11.42 -15.49
C LYS A 7 -3.71 -10.89 -14.25
N GLU A 8 -2.51 -11.38 -13.97
CA GLU A 8 -1.70 -10.90 -12.83
C GLU A 8 -1.14 -9.51 -13.11
N LEU A 9 -0.70 -9.29 -14.36
CA LEU A 9 -0.28 -7.97 -14.79
C LEU A 9 -1.42 -6.96 -14.71
N GLU A 10 -2.63 -7.32 -15.16
CA GLU A 10 -3.83 -6.50 -15.06
C GLU A 10 -4.17 -6.15 -13.60
N LYS A 11 -4.09 -7.12 -12.68
CA LYS A 11 -4.30 -6.93 -11.24
C LYS A 11 -3.35 -5.87 -10.68
N ILE A 12 -2.06 -5.99 -10.97
CA ILE A 12 -1.02 -5.07 -10.50
C ILE A 12 -1.21 -3.67 -11.12
N LEU A 13 -1.43 -3.59 -12.44
CA LEU A 13 -1.61 -2.31 -13.12
C LEU A 13 -2.85 -1.57 -12.60
N LYS A 14 -3.97 -2.27 -12.39
CA LYS A 14 -5.16 -1.69 -11.76
C LYS A 14 -4.91 -1.23 -10.33
N ALA A 15 -4.05 -1.93 -9.59
CA ALA A 15 -3.63 -1.53 -8.25
C ALA A 15 -2.72 -0.29 -8.26
N LEU A 16 -1.92 -0.09 -9.30
CA LEU A 16 -1.00 1.05 -9.42
C LEU A 16 -1.62 2.29 -10.08
N ALA A 17 -2.69 2.13 -10.88
CA ALA A 17 -3.36 3.21 -11.61
C ALA A 17 -4.20 4.15 -10.72
N ASN A 18 -3.66 4.61 -9.59
CA ASN A 18 -4.30 5.62 -8.73
C ASN A 18 -3.25 6.46 -8.00
N LYS A 19 -3.42 7.78 -8.07
CA LYS A 19 -2.48 8.76 -7.49
C LYS A 19 -2.20 8.53 -6.00
N CYS A 20 -3.21 8.25 -5.17
CA CYS A 20 -3.03 8.08 -3.73
C CYS A 20 -2.19 6.84 -3.41
N ARG A 21 -2.44 5.72 -4.11
CA ARG A 21 -1.63 4.50 -3.95
C ARG A 21 -0.19 4.72 -4.38
N LEU A 22 0.05 5.47 -5.45
CA LEU A 22 1.41 5.84 -5.86
C LEU A 22 2.12 6.73 -4.83
N SER A 23 1.41 7.67 -4.18
CA SER A 23 1.97 8.46 -3.09
C SER A 23 2.37 7.60 -1.89
N ILE A 24 1.53 6.63 -1.50
CA ILE A 24 1.86 5.66 -0.44
C ILE A 24 3.14 4.91 -0.77
N LEU A 25 3.27 4.38 -1.99
CA LEU A 25 4.46 3.63 -2.40
C LEU A 25 5.71 4.51 -2.44
N LYS A 26 5.58 5.77 -2.86
CA LYS A 26 6.69 6.72 -2.84
C LYS A 26 7.21 6.97 -1.42
N TYR A 27 6.30 7.13 -0.46
CA TYR A 27 6.64 7.32 0.95
C TYR A 27 7.24 6.05 1.57
N LEU A 28 6.62 4.89 1.37
CA LEU A 28 7.18 3.62 1.87
C LEU A 28 8.56 3.31 1.26
N LYS A 29 8.82 3.74 0.03
CA LYS A 29 10.14 3.60 -0.59
C LYS A 29 11.22 4.44 0.11
N SER A 30 10.87 5.57 0.73
CA SER A 30 11.84 6.37 1.50
C SER A 30 12.03 5.84 2.93
N GLU A 31 10.94 5.47 3.60
CA GLU A 31 10.98 5.07 5.03
C GLU A 31 11.27 3.57 5.25
N GLY A 32 11.06 2.73 4.24
CA GLY A 32 11.14 1.27 4.33
C GLY A 32 9.87 0.64 4.93
N SER A 33 9.41 1.12 6.09
CA SER A 33 8.18 0.68 6.75
C SER A 33 7.56 1.83 7.53
N ALA A 34 6.23 1.87 7.63
CA ALA A 34 5.52 2.92 8.37
C ALA A 34 4.17 2.40 8.90
N SER A 35 3.66 3.01 9.98
CA SER A 35 2.32 2.72 10.46
C SER A 35 1.26 3.32 9.51
N VAL A 36 0.03 2.81 9.59
CA VAL A 36 -1.09 3.38 8.82
C VAL A 36 -1.34 4.85 9.19
N GLY A 37 -1.10 5.22 10.45
CA GLY A 37 -1.25 6.60 10.93
C GLY A 37 -0.21 7.54 10.32
N ASP A 38 1.05 7.11 10.25
CA ASP A 38 2.13 7.90 9.66
C ASP A 38 1.88 8.13 8.17
N ILE A 39 1.52 7.05 7.46
CA ILE A 39 1.18 7.10 6.03
C ILE A 39 0.00 8.06 5.80
N ALA A 40 -1.04 7.97 6.61
CA ALA A 40 -2.22 8.82 6.50
C ALA A 40 -1.88 10.31 6.71
N SER A 41 -1.00 10.59 7.68
CA SER A 41 -0.53 11.93 8.01
C SER A 41 0.29 12.53 6.86
N GLU A 42 1.23 11.75 6.31
CA GLU A 42 2.10 12.19 5.21
C GLU A 42 1.30 12.49 3.93
N ILE A 43 0.40 11.58 3.53
CA ILE A 43 -0.36 11.74 2.28
C ILE A 43 -1.63 12.59 2.43
N LYS A 44 -1.88 13.12 3.64
CA LYS A 44 -3.04 13.95 3.99
C LYS A 44 -4.39 13.28 3.68
N LEU A 45 -4.51 12.01 4.06
CA LEU A 45 -5.77 11.24 3.95
C LEU A 45 -6.26 10.80 5.33
N SER A 46 -7.55 10.49 5.42
CA SER A 46 -8.09 9.88 6.63
C SER A 46 -7.54 8.47 6.80
N PHE A 47 -7.37 8.05 8.06
CA PHE A 47 -6.95 6.68 8.39
C PHE A 47 -7.78 5.62 7.64
N LYS A 48 -9.11 5.79 7.60
CA LYS A 48 -10.02 4.88 6.89
C LYS A 48 -9.73 4.82 5.38
N ALA A 49 -9.50 5.96 4.73
CA ALA A 49 -9.17 5.99 3.30
C ALA A 49 -7.80 5.35 3.05
N THR A 50 -6.81 5.66 3.87
CA THR A 50 -5.47 5.07 3.82
C THR A 50 -5.53 3.55 3.97
N SER A 51 -6.24 3.03 4.97
CA SER A 51 -6.45 1.59 5.17
C SER A 51 -7.06 0.91 3.95
N LYS A 52 -8.04 1.55 3.30
CA LYS A 52 -8.64 1.01 2.06
C LYS A 52 -7.62 0.93 0.93
N HIS A 53 -6.76 1.94 0.77
CA HIS A 53 -5.71 1.92 -0.25
C HIS A 53 -4.66 0.84 0.03
N LEU A 54 -4.21 0.71 1.28
CA LEU A 54 -3.26 -0.33 1.71
C LEU A 54 -3.84 -1.73 1.52
N MET A 55 -5.12 -1.95 1.80
CA MET A 55 -5.79 -3.22 1.54
C MET A 55 -5.73 -3.60 0.06
N ILE A 56 -5.97 -2.65 -0.85
CA ILE A 56 -5.91 -2.94 -2.29
C ILE A 56 -4.47 -3.23 -2.74
N LEU A 57 -3.49 -2.49 -2.24
CA LEU A 57 -2.08 -2.73 -2.54
C LEU A 57 -1.62 -4.09 -2.00
N SER A 58 -2.05 -4.46 -0.79
CA SER A 58 -1.75 -5.75 -0.16
C SER A 58 -2.41 -6.91 -0.87
N HIS A 59 -3.68 -6.78 -1.29
CA HIS A 59 -4.35 -7.79 -2.12
C HIS A 59 -3.69 -7.97 -3.49
N ALA A 60 -2.97 -6.97 -3.98
CA ALA A 60 -2.18 -7.02 -5.20
C ALA A 60 -0.73 -7.49 -4.96
N ASP A 61 -0.38 -7.89 -3.73
CA ASP A 61 0.95 -8.36 -3.34
C ASP A 61 2.05 -7.31 -3.58
N ILE A 62 1.68 -6.01 -3.52
CA ILE A 62 2.61 -4.88 -3.72
C ILE A 62 3.21 -4.39 -2.40
N VAL A 63 2.46 -4.52 -1.30
CA VAL A 63 2.91 -4.16 0.04
C VAL A 63 2.54 -5.28 1.00
N GLU A 64 3.38 -5.48 2.00
CA GLU A 64 3.15 -6.42 3.09
C GLU A 64 2.67 -5.65 4.33
N LYS A 65 2.00 -6.36 5.24
CA LYS A 65 1.60 -5.83 6.54
C LYS A 65 2.20 -6.72 7.61
N GLU A 66 2.74 -6.10 8.65
CA GLU A 66 3.29 -6.80 9.80
C GLU A 66 2.58 -6.29 11.07
N GLN A 67 2.15 -7.22 11.93
CA GLN A 67 1.63 -6.88 13.25
C GLN A 67 2.79 -6.85 14.24
N VAL A 68 3.35 -5.67 14.48
CA VAL A 68 4.55 -5.51 15.33
C VAL A 68 4.21 -5.44 16.83
N SER A 69 3.01 -4.97 17.21
CA SER A 69 2.58 -4.84 18.61
C SER A 69 1.05 -4.75 18.72
N LEU A 70 0.46 -5.18 19.83
CA LEU A 70 -0.99 -5.03 20.09
C LEU A 70 -1.38 -3.64 20.61
N THR A 71 -0.38 -2.80 20.90
CA THR A 71 -0.59 -1.45 21.41
C THR A 71 -1.09 -0.53 20.30
N MET A 72 -2.33 -0.07 20.43
CA MET A 72 -2.85 1.05 19.63
C MET A 72 -2.24 2.33 20.23
N ILE A 73 -1.33 2.98 19.50
CA ILE A 73 -0.82 4.32 19.82
C ILE A 73 -1.63 5.34 19.02
#